data_AF-A0A9D9YMZ4-F1
#
_entry.id   AF-A0A9D9YMZ4-F1
#
_cell.length_a   1.000
_cell.length_b   1.000
_cell.length_c   1.000
_cell.angle_alpha   90.00
_cell.angle_beta   90.00
_cell.angle_gamma   90.00
#
_symmetry.space_group_name_H-M   'P 1'
#
loop_
_entity.id
_entity.type
_entity.pdbx_description
1 polymer ?
#
loop_
_entity_poly.entity_id
_entity_poly.type
_entity_poly.pdbx_seq_one_letter_code
_entity_poly.pdbx_strand_id
1 'polypeptide(L)' 'MKKNENAKIMMLQYRIKRYHAMGNGPMCQALNGQLQKLLSQQTTM' A
#
# COMPACT_ATOMS: atom_id res chain seq x y z
N MET A 1 6.19 16.03 8.75
CA MET A 1 5.73 14.65 9.01
C MET A 1 5.44 13.80 7.76
N LYS A 2 5.10 14.38 6.59
CA LYS A 2 4.71 13.65 5.34
C LYS A 2 5.72 12.63 4.77
N LYS A 3 7.03 12.72 5.06
CA LYS A 3 8.04 11.81 4.49
C LYS A 3 7.89 10.35 4.93
N ASN A 4 7.42 10.09 6.15
CA ASN A 4 7.32 8.73 6.68
C ASN A 4 6.12 7.96 6.11
N GLU A 5 5.01 8.65 5.86
CA GLU A 5 3.82 8.05 5.24
C GLU A 5 4.03 7.76 3.76
N ASN A 6 4.68 8.67 3.04
CA ASN A 6 5.02 8.45 1.63
C ASN A 6 5.97 7.25 1.45
N ALA A 7 6.92 7.07 2.38
CA ALA A 7 7.79 5.88 2.38
C ALA A 7 7.00 4.58 2.61
N LYS A 8 6.02 4.59 3.52
CA LYS A 8 5.12 3.44 3.75
C LYS A 8 4.26 3.12 2.52
N ILE A 9 3.71 4.14 1.87
CA ILE A 9 2.93 3.99 0.63
C ILE A 9 3.79 3.36 -0.47
N MET A 10 5.02 3.85 -0.66
CA MET A 10 5.97 3.28 -1.64
C MET A 10 6.29 1.81 -1.34
N MET A 11 6.56 1.46 -0.08
CA MET A 11 6.81 0.06 0.31
C MET A 11 5.61 -0.84 0.07
N LEU A 12 4.39 -0.36 0.34
CA LEU A 12 3.16 -1.12 0.10
C LEU A 12 2.95 -1.39 -1.39
N GLN A 13 3.10 -0.36 -2.23
CA GLN A 13 3.01 -0.52 -3.68
C GLN A 13 4.05 -1.51 -4.23
N TYR A 14 5.28 -1.47 -3.72
CA TYR A 14 6.32 -2.43 -4.09
C TYR A 14 5.92 -3.88 -3.75
N ARG A 15 5.43 -4.11 -2.52
CA ARG A 15 4.99 -5.45 -2.08
C ARG A 15 3.82 -5.95 -2.92
N ILE A 16 2.84 -5.10 -3.21
CA ILE A 16 1.69 -5.44 -4.06
C ILE A 16 2.16 -5.88 -5.45
N LYS A 17 3.03 -5.11 -6.11
CA LYS A 17 3.58 -5.47 -7.44
C LYS A 17 4.29 -6.82 -7.41
N ARG A 18 5.06 -7.10 -6.36
CA ARG A 18 5.77 -8.38 -6.20
C ARG A 18 4.80 -9.54 -6.03
N TYR A 19 3.83 -9.43 -5.12
CA TYR A 19 2.85 -10.50 -4.90
C TYR A 19 1.92 -10.71 -6.10
N HIS A 20 1.63 -9.64 -6.84
CA HIS A 20 0.85 -9.73 -8.07
C HIS A 20 1.59 -10.53 -9.14
N ALA A 21 2.88 -10.27 -9.34
CA ALA A 21 3.71 -11.04 -10.27
C ALA A 21 3.86 -12.53 -9.87
N MET A 22 3.75 -12.83 -8.57
CA MET A 22 3.76 -14.20 -8.04
C MET A 22 2.38 -14.88 -8.06
N GLY A 23 1.32 -14.21 -8.56
CA GLY A 23 -0.04 -14.75 -8.58
C GLY A 23 -0.72 -14.83 -7.20
N ASN A 24 -0.19 -14.16 -6.19
CA ASN A 24 -0.74 -14.17 -4.83
C ASN A 24 -1.80 -13.07 -4.65
N GLY A 25 -2.97 -13.32 -5.24
CA GLY A 25 -4.15 -12.44 -5.18
C GLY A 25 -4.61 -12.09 -3.76
N PRO A 26 -4.75 -13.05 -2.82
CA PRO A 26 -5.17 -12.77 -1.45
C PRO A 26 -4.24 -11.77 -0.73
N MET A 27 -2.93 -11.93 -0.89
CA MET A 27 -1.96 -11.02 -0.28
C MET A 27 -2.02 -9.62 -0.92
N CYS A 28 -2.25 -9.53 -2.24
CA CYS A 28 -2.46 -8.25 -2.92
C CYS A 28 -3.69 -7.52 -2.39
N GLN A 29 -4.81 -8.22 -2.16
CA GLN A 29 -6.01 -7.62 -1.59
C GLN A 29 -5.76 -7.08 -0.18
N ALA A 30 -5.12 -7.86 0.68
CA ALA A 30 -4.79 -7.43 2.05
C ALA A 30 -3.91 -6.17 2.06
N LEU A 31 -2.89 -6.11 1.20
CA LEU A 31 -2.00 -4.97 1.09
C LEU A 31 -2.67 -3.75 0.45
N ASN A 32 -3.56 -3.95 -0.53
CA ASN A 32 -4.36 -2.87 -1.10
C ASN A 32 -5.32 -2.25 -0.08
N GLY A 33 -5.87 -3.04 0.84
CA GLY A 33 -6.69 -2.52 1.95
C GLY A 33 -5.90 -1.57 2.86
N GLN A 34 -4.66 -1.95 3.19
CA GLN A 34 -3.77 -1.08 3.99
C GLN A 34 -3.37 0.19 3.24
N LEU A 35 -3.10 0.07 1.94
CA LEU A 35 -2.77 1.21 1.09
C LEU A 35 -3.92 2.22 1.01
N GLN A 36 -5.16 1.74 0.77
CA GLN A 36 -6.34 2.60 0.74
C GLN A 36 -6.55 3.34 2.05
N LYS A 37 -6.42 2.65 3.19
CA LYS A 37 -6.57 3.29 4.52
C LYS A 37 -5.56 4.43 4.73
N LEU A 38 -4.31 4.25 4.30
CA LEU A 38 -3.28 5.30 4.40
C LEU A 38 -3.55 6.48 3.45
N LEU A 39 -4.00 6.20 2.22
CA LEU A 39 -4.35 7.25 1.26
C LEU A 39 -5.56 8.06 1.74
N SER A 40 -6.60 7.40 2.27
CA SER A 40 -7.75 8.09 2.85
C SER A 40 -7.36 8.99 4.03
N GLN A 41 -6.44 8.55 4.90
CA GLN A 41 -5.94 9.39 6.00
C GLN A 41 -5.14 10.59 5.51
N GLN A 42 -4.40 10.45 4.41
CA GLN A 42 -3.62 11.54 3.82
C GLN A 42 -4.48 12.59 3.11
N THR A 43 -5.60 12.18 2.50
CA THR A 43 -6.53 13.10 1.82
C THR A 43 -7.36 13.93 2.81
N THR A 44 -7.59 13.43 4.02
CA THR A 44 -8.37 14.14 5.07
C THR A 44 -7.51 15.13 5.89
N MET A 45 -6.22 15.30 5.57
CA MET A 45 -5.30 16.27 6.20
C MET A 45 -4.97 17.43 5.26
#